data_AF-B7PGV2-F1
#
_entry.id   AF-B7PGV2-F1
#
_cell.length_a   1.000
_cell.length_b   1.000
_cell.length_c   1.000
_cell.angle_alpha   90.00
_cell.angle_beta   90.00
_cell.angle_gamma   90.00
#
_symmetry.space_group_name_H-M   'P 1'
#
loop_
_entity.id
_entity.type
_entity.pdbx_description
1 polymer ?
#
loop_
_entity_poly.entity_id
_entity_poly.type
_entity_poly.pdbx_seq_one_letter_code
_entity_poly.pdbx_strand_id
1 'polypeptide(L)'
;MSLASRPSPSPPSVGSSHHSKKSPQPIPAECKDEAYWERRKRNNESAKRSRELRRIKEQQTALRVLYLEQENLQLRTELTMLRSEVDKLRQLLFVGKHNTS
;
A
#
# COMPACT_ATOMS: atom_id res chain seq x y z
N MET A 1 -27.79 -2.05 4.58
CA MET A 1 -27.04 -1.33 3.53
C MET A 1 -25.96 -2.26 3.02
N SER A 2 -26.08 -2.75 1.78
CA SER A 2 -25.18 -3.74 1.19
C SER A 2 -23.86 -3.07 0.79
N LEU A 3 -22.73 -3.56 1.30
CA LEU A 3 -21.40 -3.12 0.89
C LEU A 3 -21.09 -3.74 -0.46
N ALA A 4 -21.32 -3.00 -1.54
CA ALA A 4 -20.84 -3.40 -2.87
C ALA A 4 -19.31 -3.47 -2.84
N SER A 5 -18.76 -4.68 -2.92
CA SER A 5 -17.32 -4.92 -3.10
C SER A 5 -16.88 -4.27 -4.42
N ARG A 6 -16.03 -3.24 -4.35
CA ARG A 6 -15.39 -2.66 -5.54
C ARG A 6 -14.51 -3.73 -6.19
N PRO A 7 -14.53 -3.89 -7.52
CA PRO A 7 -13.57 -4.74 -8.21
C PRO A 7 -12.17 -4.11 -8.09
N SER A 8 -11.20 -4.93 -7.69
CA SER A 8 -9.78 -4.56 -7.65
C SER A 8 -9.28 -4.25 -9.07
N PRO A 9 -8.55 -3.15 -9.31
CA PRO A 9 -7.98 -2.89 -10.62
C PRO A 9 -6.90 -3.92 -10.93
N SER A 10 -7.13 -4.72 -11.97
CA SER A 10 -6.15 -5.65 -12.53
C SER A 10 -4.88 -4.89 -12.93
N PRO A 11 -3.68 -5.38 -12.59
CA PRO A 11 -2.45 -4.76 -13.07
C PRO A 11 -2.39 -4.82 -14.61
N PRO A 12 -1.82 -3.82 -15.28
CA PRO A 12 -1.67 -3.87 -16.74
C PRO A 12 -0.85 -5.11 -17.11
N SER A 13 -1.42 -5.93 -17.99
CA SER A 13 -0.77 -7.08 -18.61
C SER A 13 0.36 -6.59 -19.52
N VAL A 14 1.50 -6.27 -18.93
CA VAL A 14 2.77 -6.16 -19.66
C VAL A 14 3.09 -7.54 -20.20
N GLY A 15 2.97 -7.70 -21.51
CA GLY A 15 3.21 -8.95 -22.24
C GLY A 15 4.53 -9.57 -21.80
N SER A 16 4.44 -10.63 -21.00
CA SER A 16 5.58 -11.42 -20.60
C SER A 16 5.88 -12.38 -21.73
N SER A 17 6.83 -12.02 -22.59
CA SER A 17 7.47 -13.00 -23.47
C SER A 17 7.93 -14.16 -22.59
N HIS A 18 7.28 -15.32 -22.73
CA HIS A 18 7.61 -16.55 -22.03
C HIS A 18 8.96 -17.08 -22.53
N HIS A 19 10.05 -16.41 -22.15
CA HIS A 19 11.34 -17.08 -22.10
C HIS A 19 11.31 -17.99 -20.88
N SER A 20 11.11 -19.29 -21.12
CA SER A 20 11.34 -20.34 -20.14
C SER A 20 12.68 -20.08 -19.45
N LYS A 21 12.65 -19.68 -18.18
CA LYS A 21 13.87 -19.36 -17.42
C LYS A 21 14.70 -20.63 -17.32
N LYS A 22 15.77 -20.71 -18.11
CA LYS A 22 16.74 -21.80 -18.04
C LYS A 22 17.24 -21.90 -16.60
N SER A 23 17.18 -23.10 -16.03
CA SER A 23 17.73 -23.36 -14.70
C SER A 23 19.21 -22.96 -14.69
N PRO A 24 19.68 -22.22 -13.68
CA PRO A 24 21.08 -21.85 -13.59
C PRO A 24 21.92 -23.12 -13.45
N GLN A 25 22.73 -23.42 -14.47
CA GLN A 25 23.70 -24.51 -14.38
C GLN A 25 24.86 -24.05 -13.50
N PRO A 26 25.33 -24.88 -12.54
CA PRO A 26 26.51 -24.57 -11.76
C PRO A 26 27.71 -24.33 -12.67
N ILE A 27 28.45 -23.26 -12.42
CA ILE A 27 29.67 -22.98 -13.17
C ILE A 27 30.71 -24.04 -12.77
N PRO A 28 31.35 -24.73 -13.75
CA PRO A 28 32.41 -25.72 -13.51
C PRO A 28 33.52 -25.16 -12.62
N ALA A 29 34.17 -26.03 -11.84
CA ALA A 29 35.17 -25.60 -10.84
C ALA A 29 36.36 -24.89 -11.49
N GLU A 30 36.70 -25.30 -12.71
CA GLU A 30 37.79 -24.80 -13.54
C GLU A 30 37.56 -23.35 -14.00
N CYS A 31 36.31 -22.88 -13.97
CA CYS A 31 35.91 -21.52 -14.36
C CYS A 31 35.67 -20.59 -13.15
N LYS A 32 35.93 -21.04 -11.92
CA LYS A 32 35.84 -20.21 -10.70
C LYS A 32 37.16 -19.53 -10.41
N ASP A 33 37.57 -18.69 -11.35
CA ASP A 33 38.75 -17.83 -11.24
C ASP A 33 38.52 -16.66 -10.27
N GLU A 34 39.57 -15.89 -9.99
CA GLU A 34 39.50 -14.70 -9.11
C GLU A 34 38.45 -13.70 -9.62
N ALA A 35 38.39 -13.50 -10.94
CA ALA A 35 37.41 -12.61 -11.57
C ALA A 35 35.96 -13.08 -11.34
N TYR A 36 35.71 -14.39 -11.31
CA TYR A 36 34.41 -14.96 -10.93
C TYR A 36 34.05 -14.65 -9.49
N TRP A 37 34.98 -14.83 -8.54
CA TRP A 37 34.74 -14.57 -7.12
C TRP A 37 34.41 -13.09 -6.86
N GLU A 38 35.13 -12.17 -7.50
CA GLU A 38 34.84 -10.74 -7.46
C GLU A 38 33.45 -10.40 -8.01
N ARG A 39 33.07 -10.97 -9.17
CA ARG A 39 31.70 -10.83 -9.71
C ARG A 39 30.65 -11.38 -8.76
N ARG A 40 30.91 -12.54 -8.15
CA ARG A 40 29.98 -13.21 -7.22
C ARG A 40 29.77 -12.38 -5.97
N LYS A 41 30.84 -11.83 -5.39
CA LYS A 41 30.81 -10.92 -4.24
C LYS A 41 29.99 -9.67 -4.54
N ARG A 42 30.27 -9.00 -5.68
CA ARG A 42 29.52 -7.80 -6.10
C ARG A 42 28.03 -8.07 -6.34
N ASN A 43 27.69 -9.22 -6.91
CA ASN A 43 26.30 -9.63 -7.09
C ASN A 43 25.59 -9.88 -5.74
N ASN A 44 26.25 -10.55 -4.79
CA ASN A 44 25.71 -10.77 -3.46
C ASN A 44 25.45 -9.44 -2.72
N GLU A 45 26.39 -8.51 -2.78
CA GLU A 45 26.20 -7.17 -2.20
C GLU A 45 25.04 -6.42 -2.84
N SER A 46 24.95 -6.47 -4.17
CA SER A 46 23.86 -5.83 -4.91
C SER A 46 22.50 -6.47 -4.59
N ALA A 47 22.45 -7.79 -4.45
CA ALA A 47 21.26 -8.51 -4.03
C ALA A 47 20.85 -8.15 -2.61
N LYS A 48 21.80 -8.02 -1.68
CA LYS A 48 21.53 -7.56 -0.30
C LYS A 48 20.96 -6.14 -0.29
N ARG A 49 21.59 -5.19 -1.01
CA ARG A 49 21.08 -3.82 -1.15
C ARG A 49 19.69 -3.78 -1.76
N SER A 50 19.44 -4.55 -2.81
CA SER A 50 18.13 -4.61 -3.47
C SER A 50 17.03 -5.13 -2.54
N ARG A 51 17.33 -6.16 -1.74
CA ARG A 51 16.40 -6.69 -0.74
C ARG A 51 16.09 -5.67 0.34
N GLU A 52 17.10 -4.98 0.86
CA GLU A 52 16.88 -3.96 1.90
C GLU A 52 16.08 -2.77 1.37
N LEU A 53 16.40 -2.29 0.16
CA LEU A 53 15.64 -1.21 -0.46
C LEU A 53 14.15 -1.57 -0.64
N ARG A 54 13.87 -2.82 -1.07
CA ARG A 54 12.49 -3.31 -1.18
C ARG A 54 11.81 -3.33 0.18
N ARG A 55 12.48 -3.89 1.20
CA ARG A 55 11.96 -3.97 2.57
C ARG A 55 11.64 -2.58 3.14
N ILE A 56 12.54 -1.61 2.98
CA ILE A 56 12.32 -0.23 3.41
C ILE A 56 11.11 0.36 2.71
N LYS A 57 10.98 0.17 1.38
CA LYS A 57 9.84 0.67 0.62
C LYS A 57 8.51 0.05 1.07
N GLU A 58 8.50 -1.25 1.34
CA GLU A 58 7.33 -1.97 1.88
C GLU A 58 6.95 -1.45 3.27
N GLN A 59 7.93 -1.24 4.16
CA GLN A 59 7.72 -0.65 5.49
C GLN A 59 7.19 0.79 5.41
N GLN A 60 7.75 1.64 4.55
CA GLN A 60 7.26 2.99 4.33
C GLN A 60 5.81 3.00 3.83
N THR A 61 5.47 2.08 2.94
CA THR A 61 4.10 1.93 2.43
C THR A 61 3.16 1.52 3.56
N ALA A 62 3.55 0.53 4.38
CA ALA A 62 2.75 0.09 5.52
C ALA A 62 2.52 1.23 6.53
N LEU A 63 3.55 2.01 6.87
CA LEU A 63 3.43 3.17 7.76
C LEU A 63 2.49 4.24 7.17
N ARG A 64 2.58 4.49 5.86
CA ARG A 64 1.71 5.46 5.19
C ARG A 64 0.24 5.02 5.22
N VAL A 65 -0.03 3.73 5.03
CA VAL A 65 -1.38 3.17 5.12
C VAL A 65 -1.94 3.37 6.53
N LEU A 66 -1.19 2.97 7.57
CA LEU A 66 -1.62 3.12 8.97
C LEU A 66 -1.93 4.57 9.32
N TYR A 67 -1.07 5.52 8.89
CA TYR A 67 -1.30 6.94 9.11
C TYR A 67 -2.60 7.42 8.44
N LEU A 68 -2.81 7.06 7.17
CA LEU A 68 -4.00 7.47 6.43
C LEU A 68 -5.27 6.83 6.99
N GLU A 69 -5.21 5.60 7.48
CA GLU A 69 -6.33 4.95 8.16
C GLU A 69 -6.72 5.67 9.45
N GLN A 70 -5.72 6.07 10.25
CA GLN A 70 -5.93 6.86 11.47
C GLN A 70 -6.55 8.23 11.15
N GLU A 71 -5.97 8.97 10.19
CA GLU A 71 -6.47 10.27 9.77
C GLU A 71 -7.91 10.16 9.22
N ASN A 72 -8.21 9.13 8.44
CA ASN A 72 -9.54 8.90 7.90
C ASN A 72 -10.56 8.63 9.02
N LEU A 73 -10.18 7.86 10.04
CA LEU A 73 -11.03 7.61 11.21
C LEU A 73 -11.32 8.90 12.00
N GLN A 74 -10.30 9.73 12.23
CA GLN A 74 -10.45 11.02 12.90
C GLN A 74 -11.42 11.92 12.15
N LEU A 75 -11.20 12.10 10.84
CA LEU A 75 -12.06 12.93 10.00
C LEU A 75 -13.50 12.43 9.95
N ARG A 76 -13.73 11.11 9.89
CA ARG A 76 -15.08 10.52 9.94
C ARG A 76 -15.77 10.81 11.28
N THR A 77 -15.02 10.77 12.36
CA THR A 77 -15.53 11.03 13.71
C THR A 77 -15.96 12.49 13.82
N GLU A 78 -15.08 13.43 13.45
CA GLU A 78 -15.37 14.86 13.44
C GLU A 78 -16.59 15.20 12.57
N LEU A 79 -16.62 14.66 11.36
CA LEU A 79 -17.73 14.86 10.44
C LEU A 79 -19.05 14.34 11.03
N THR A 80 -19.04 13.18 11.69
CA THR A 80 -20.23 12.63 12.35
C THR A 80 -20.71 13.52 13.50
N MET A 81 -19.78 14.03 14.32
CA MET A 81 -20.11 14.96 15.40
C MET A 81 -20.74 16.24 14.87
N LEU A 82 -20.14 16.85 13.83
CA LEU A 82 -20.65 18.07 13.21
C LEU A 82 -22.03 17.85 12.58
N ARG A 83 -22.25 16.73 11.89
CA ARG A 83 -23.58 16.39 11.34
C ARG A 83 -24.62 16.26 12.45
N SER A 84 -24.29 15.58 13.54
CA SER A 84 -25.19 15.46 14.69
C SER A 84 -25.54 16.83 15.28
N GLU A 85 -24.57 17.74 15.39
CA GLU A 85 -24.81 19.07 15.92
C GLU A 85 -25.71 19.90 15.00
N VAL A 86 -25.46 19.86 13.69
CA VAL A 86 -26.32 20.50 12.69
C VAL A 86 -27.75 19.97 12.77
N ASP A 87 -27.94 18.66 12.93
CA ASP A 87 -29.26 18.06 13.01
C ASP A 87 -29.99 18.45 14.30
N LYS A 88 -29.32 18.53 15.45
CA LYS A 88 -29.89 19.07 16.69
C LYS A 88 -30.35 20.51 16.52
N LEU A 89 -29.51 21.37 15.94
CA LEU A 89 -29.85 22.78 15.70
C LEU A 89 -31.06 22.90 14.76
N ARG A 90 -31.12 22.08 13.70
CA ARG A 90 -32.30 22.02 12.81
C ARG A 90 -33.57 21.62 13.55
N GLN A 91 -33.50 20.64 14.45
CA GLN A 91 -34.64 20.22 15.26
C GLN A 91 -35.12 21.36 16.19
N LEU A 92 -34.19 22.06 16.86
CA LEU A 92 -34.54 23.20 17.71
C LEU A 92 -35.21 24.33 16.91
N LEU A 93 -34.69 24.66 15.72
CA LEU A 93 -35.28 25.67 14.84
C LEU A 93 -36.65 25.24 14.30
N PHE A 94 -36.87 23.95 14.06
CA PHE A 94 -38.17 23.42 13.65
C PHE A 94 -39.20 23.54 14.79
N VAL A 95 -38.85 23.08 16.00
CA VAL A 95 -39.73 23.17 17.18
C VAL A 95 -40.07 24.63 17.52
N GLY A 96 -39.09 25.55 17.43
CA GLY A 96 -39.32 26.97 17.69
C GLY A 96 -40.34 27.62 16.75
N LYS A 97 -40.45 27.16 15.50
CA LYS A 97 -41.45 27.66 14.53
C LYS A 97 -42.86 27.14 14.80
N HIS A 98 -42.99 25.97 15.42
CA HIS A 98 -44.29 25.35 15.71
C HIS A 98 -44.90 25.79 17.06
N ASN A 99 -44.10 26.35 17.97
CA ASN A 99 -44.57 26.87 19.26
C ASN A 99 -45.06 28.33 19.21
N THR A 100 -44.86 29.05 18.09
CA THR A 100 -45.24 30.46 17.92
C THR A 100 -46.48 30.67 17.03
N SER A 101 -47.30 29.64 16.84
CA SER A 101 -48.53 29.69 16.05
C SER A 101 -49.78 29.41 16.88
#